data_AF-A0A5Q0C6E0-F1
#
_entry.id   AF-A0A5Q0C6E0-F1
#
_cell.length_a   1.000
_cell.length_b   1.000
_cell.length_c   1.000
_cell.angle_alpha   90.00
_cell.angle_beta   90.00
_cell.angle_gamma   90.00
#
_symmetry.space_group_name_H-M   'P 1'
#
loop_
_entity.id
_entity.type
_entity.pdbx_description
1 polymer ?
#
loop_
_entity_poly.entity_id
_entity_poly.type
_entity_poly.pdbx_seq_one_letter_code
_entity_poly.pdbx_strand_id
1 'polypeptide(L)'
;MTRLCAVLLLYLLNLPFADSLFVVLLTLPMLLLVLTGMIRMRSPVFQIGDVFWFCLFVFFVLSPLQRMHGEMIGGTTAITFYAYEPYEYVEAMLIVLLFCVPFLAVRMERDASPVAKAGLPFLTTLLFLNVAAFGLFVVSEGGFERLLSSRLEQDPAEAFIASMLFLGVQSITTCLVSIHLRAFPSRLAPLGVFVLVICLLSISRNPFNSPRFMLLAVWGPVLLALVGGRISAWKFYAVAVIALTVLFPVLSVTTRLGLEGAAGISEISFAGNFFDVPAVDVFDMAVHAVRFMQTHEHMWGAKSVAVILFFVPRALWPGKPIVGGLDIGNELFAAGMYGTPNLSFFLGCDLFMDFGFVGVVFGGIVVAALLQRGMKTNVGLFAGQPVTQFVIASSLPILLRGPVGAVLPLFCCQMFAVVVLSLLTRSHQSLSTDAREAHAL
;
A
#
# COMPACT_ATOMS: atom_id res chain seq x y z
N MET A 1 4.15 -24.75 -3.13
CA MET A 1 5.56 -24.94 -3.56
C MET A 1 6.07 -23.76 -4.37
N THR A 2 5.40 -23.34 -5.46
CA THR A 2 5.82 -22.22 -6.31
C THR A 2 6.22 -20.94 -5.56
N ARG A 3 5.42 -20.50 -4.59
CA ARG A 3 5.69 -19.31 -3.74
C ARG A 3 7.02 -19.39 -3.00
N LEU A 4 7.24 -20.53 -2.33
CA LEU A 4 8.44 -20.79 -1.54
C LEU A 4 9.66 -20.85 -2.45
N CYS A 5 9.55 -21.53 -3.60
CA CYS A 5 10.63 -21.57 -4.59
C CYS A 5 10.98 -20.17 -5.09
N ALA A 6 9.99 -19.32 -5.38
CA ALA A 6 10.24 -17.95 -5.85
C ALA A 6 10.96 -17.12 -4.77
N VAL A 7 10.49 -17.13 -3.53
CA VAL A 7 11.11 -16.38 -2.43
C VAL A 7 12.51 -16.90 -2.10
N LEU A 8 12.69 -18.22 -2.01
CA LEU A 8 13.99 -18.83 -1.74
C LEU A 8 14.99 -18.56 -2.87
N LEU A 9 14.55 -18.65 -4.14
CA LEU A 9 15.40 -18.31 -5.28
C LEU A 9 15.83 -16.84 -5.22
N LEU A 10 14.89 -15.92 -4.96
CA LEU A 10 15.22 -14.50 -4.80
C LEU A 10 16.18 -14.26 -3.63
N TYR A 11 15.99 -14.96 -2.51
CA TYR A 11 16.91 -14.87 -1.36
C TYR A 11 18.31 -15.36 -1.72
N LEU A 12 18.43 -16.53 -2.36
CA LEU A 12 19.70 -17.11 -2.79
C LEU A 12 20.43 -16.24 -3.81
N LEU A 13 19.70 -15.62 -4.74
CA LEU A 13 20.26 -14.69 -5.71
C LEU A 13 20.78 -13.39 -5.06
N ASN A 14 20.24 -13.02 -3.90
CA ASN A 14 20.65 -11.82 -3.18
C ASN A 14 21.65 -12.08 -2.05
N LEU A 15 21.91 -13.34 -1.71
CA LEU A 15 22.89 -13.71 -0.68
C LEU A 15 24.31 -13.19 -0.96
N PRO A 16 24.82 -13.14 -2.20
CA PRO A 16 26.14 -12.58 -2.49
C PRO A 16 26.28 -11.07 -2.22
N PHE A 17 25.17 -10.35 -2.05
CA PHE A 17 25.19 -8.92 -1.71
C PHE A 17 25.29 -8.67 -0.20
N ALA A 18 25.13 -9.72 0.62
CA ALA A 18 25.32 -9.59 2.05
C ALA A 18 26.81 -9.38 2.36
N ASP A 19 27.13 -8.21 2.89
CA ASP A 19 28.50 -7.81 3.21
C ASP A 19 29.14 -8.68 4.31
N SER A 20 28.31 -9.24 5.21
CA SER A 20 28.80 -10.08 6.30
C SER A 20 27.81 -11.17 6.71
N LEU A 21 28.32 -12.20 7.41
CA LEU A 21 27.50 -13.24 8.02
C LEU A 21 26.48 -12.67 9.01
N PHE A 22 26.79 -11.54 9.64
CA PHE A 22 25.86 -10.85 10.56
C PHE A 22 24.56 -10.47 9.86
N VAL A 23 24.61 -9.88 8.65
CA VAL A 23 23.41 -9.47 7.89
C VAL A 23 22.54 -10.67 7.53
N VAL A 24 23.18 -11.79 7.15
CA VAL A 24 22.49 -13.05 6.85
C VAL A 24 21.77 -13.59 8.09
N LEU A 25 22.45 -13.62 9.24
CA LEU A 25 21.87 -14.09 10.50
C LEU A 25 20.76 -13.17 11.01
N LEU A 26 20.91 -11.86 10.83
CA LEU A 26 19.92 -10.85 11.20
C LEU A 26 18.60 -11.03 10.44
N THR A 27 18.66 -11.33 9.14
CA THR A 27 17.46 -11.45 8.27
C THR A 27 16.81 -12.83 8.32
N LEU A 28 17.53 -13.86 8.80
CA LEU A 28 17.05 -15.25 8.82
C LEU A 28 15.75 -15.45 9.63
N PRO A 29 15.56 -14.91 10.84
CA PRO A 29 14.31 -15.05 11.57
C PRO A 29 13.11 -14.49 10.80
N MET A 30 13.30 -13.36 10.11
CA MET A 30 12.25 -12.74 9.31
C MET A 30 11.95 -13.56 8.05
N LEU A 31 12.97 -14.11 7.40
CA LEU A 31 12.79 -15.07 6.31
C LEU A 31 11.98 -16.29 6.77
N LEU A 32 12.31 -16.88 7.92
CA LEU A 32 11.59 -18.03 8.47
C LEU A 32 10.13 -17.68 8.78
N LEU A 33 9.86 -16.48 9.30
CA LEU A 33 8.51 -15.98 9.52
C LEU A 33 7.72 -15.90 8.21
N VAL A 34 8.30 -15.29 7.17
CA VAL A 34 7.71 -15.19 5.83
C VAL A 34 7.44 -16.58 5.25
N LEU A 35 8.41 -17.48 5.28
CA LEU A 35 8.25 -18.84 4.76
C LEU A 35 7.14 -19.60 5.49
N THR A 36 7.07 -19.47 6.82
CA THR A 36 6.01 -20.06 7.63
C THR A 36 4.63 -19.52 7.24
N GLY A 37 4.53 -18.20 7.06
CA GLY A 37 3.32 -17.53 6.56
C GLY A 37 2.91 -18.05 5.18
N MET A 38 3.86 -18.22 4.27
CA MET A 38 3.61 -18.71 2.91
C MET A 38 3.26 -20.20 2.84
N ILE A 39 3.83 -21.06 3.70
CA ILE A 39 3.50 -22.49 3.80
C ILE A 39 2.02 -22.69 4.14
N ARG A 40 1.45 -21.80 4.94
CA ARG A 40 0.03 -21.86 5.33
C ARG A 40 -0.94 -21.54 4.18
N MET A 41 -0.47 -20.95 3.08
CA MET A 41 -1.29 -20.60 1.93
C MET A 41 -1.37 -21.78 0.94
N ARG A 42 -2.55 -22.40 0.84
CA ARG A 42 -2.75 -23.60 0.02
C ARG A 42 -3.29 -23.29 -1.38
N SER A 43 -4.02 -22.20 -1.55
CA SER A 43 -4.62 -21.77 -2.82
C SER A 43 -3.58 -21.63 -3.93
N PRO A 44 -3.77 -22.20 -5.14
CA PRO A 44 -2.88 -21.95 -6.28
C PRO A 44 -3.06 -20.55 -6.90
N VAL A 45 -4.12 -19.84 -6.52
CA VAL A 45 -4.48 -18.50 -6.96
C VAL A 45 -3.92 -17.47 -5.97
N PHE A 46 -3.63 -16.28 -6.49
CA PHE A 46 -3.27 -15.07 -5.78
C PHE A 46 -4.22 -14.78 -4.61
N GLN A 47 -3.64 -14.49 -3.45
CA GLN A 47 -4.34 -14.11 -2.23
C GLN A 47 -3.73 -12.84 -1.63
N ILE A 48 -4.44 -12.21 -0.69
CA ILE A 48 -3.88 -11.06 0.05
C ILE A 48 -2.58 -11.43 0.76
N GLY A 49 -2.50 -12.65 1.29
CA GLY A 49 -1.29 -13.16 1.93
C GLY A 49 -0.08 -13.18 0.99
N ASP A 50 -0.27 -13.35 -0.32
CA ASP A 50 0.82 -13.26 -1.29
C ASP A 50 1.45 -11.86 -1.27
N VAL A 51 0.65 -10.79 -1.25
CA VAL A 51 1.16 -9.42 -1.16
C VAL A 51 1.80 -9.17 0.20
N PHE A 52 1.10 -9.52 1.28
CA PHE A 52 1.56 -9.26 2.65
C PHE A 52 2.95 -9.86 2.91
N TRP A 53 3.09 -11.18 2.70
CA TRP A 53 4.35 -11.89 2.97
C TRP A 53 5.45 -11.50 1.99
N PHE A 54 5.10 -11.23 0.72
CA PHE A 54 6.09 -10.76 -0.26
C PHE A 54 6.60 -9.35 0.06
N CYS A 55 5.74 -8.43 0.51
CA CYS A 55 6.17 -7.11 0.95
C CYS A 55 7.11 -7.20 2.15
N LEU A 56 6.76 -7.99 3.16
CA LEU A 56 7.64 -8.21 4.32
C LEU A 56 9.00 -8.80 3.92
N PHE A 57 9.00 -9.75 2.98
CA PHE A 57 10.23 -10.30 2.41
C PHE A 57 11.08 -9.24 1.72
N VAL A 58 10.50 -8.43 0.84
CA VAL A 58 11.24 -7.38 0.13
C VAL A 58 11.78 -6.34 1.10
N PHE A 59 10.98 -5.91 2.07
CA PHE A 59 11.30 -4.79 2.97
C PHE A 59 12.24 -5.15 4.11
N PHE A 60 12.14 -6.36 4.66
CA PHE A 60 12.84 -6.74 5.89
C PHE A 60 13.72 -7.99 5.76
N VAL A 61 13.83 -8.54 4.54
CA VAL A 61 14.79 -9.61 4.24
C VAL A 61 15.71 -9.18 3.09
N LEU A 62 15.16 -8.86 1.91
CA LEU A 62 15.98 -8.46 0.76
C LEU A 62 16.66 -7.10 0.95
N SER A 63 15.91 -6.10 1.40
CA SER A 63 16.46 -4.75 1.57
C SER A 63 17.65 -4.69 2.55
N PRO A 64 17.61 -5.29 3.76
CA PRO A 64 18.79 -5.33 4.63
C PRO A 64 19.97 -6.09 4.02
N LEU A 65 19.74 -7.20 3.32
CA LEU A 65 20.79 -7.95 2.63
C LEU A 65 21.55 -7.11 1.59
N GLN A 66 20.85 -6.21 0.90
CA GLN A 66 21.41 -5.39 -0.18
C GLN A 66 22.03 -4.08 0.32
N ARG A 67 21.58 -3.54 1.46
CA ARG A 67 21.88 -2.16 1.87
C ARG A 67 22.82 -2.03 3.07
N MET A 68 22.96 -3.09 3.87
CA MET A 68 23.87 -3.09 5.01
C MET A 68 25.30 -3.38 4.56
N HIS A 69 26.19 -2.42 4.74
CA HIS A 69 27.61 -2.52 4.42
C HIS A 69 28.43 -2.10 5.65
N GLY A 70 28.95 -3.08 6.40
CA GLY A 70 29.58 -2.87 7.69
C GLY A 70 28.67 -2.14 8.69
N GLU A 71 29.13 -0.98 9.14
CA GLU A 71 28.39 -0.12 10.08
C GLU A 71 27.42 0.83 9.39
N MET A 72 27.48 0.99 8.06
CA MET A 72 26.64 1.92 7.31
C MET A 72 25.46 1.21 6.64
N ILE A 73 24.33 1.91 6.52
CA ILE A 73 23.12 1.39 5.88
C ILE A 73 22.62 2.36 4.82
N GLY A 74 22.79 2.04 3.55
CA GLY A 74 22.44 2.95 2.46
C GLY A 74 22.68 2.31 1.10
N GLY A 75 21.99 2.82 0.09
CA GLY A 75 22.24 2.46 -1.30
C GLY A 75 22.94 3.62 -2.02
N THR A 76 23.21 3.45 -3.31
CA THR A 76 23.86 4.46 -4.17
C THR A 76 23.24 5.88 -4.12
N THR A 77 22.00 6.02 -3.65
CA THR A 77 21.23 7.27 -3.58
C THR A 77 20.93 7.79 -2.16
N ALA A 78 21.17 7.00 -1.12
CA ALA A 78 21.00 7.42 0.27
C ALA A 78 22.39 7.49 0.88
N ILE A 79 22.92 8.71 1.00
CA ILE A 79 24.25 8.92 1.56
C ILE A 79 24.10 8.97 3.07
N THR A 80 23.89 7.82 3.69
CA THR A 80 23.87 7.69 5.15
C THR A 80 25.30 7.57 5.65
N PHE A 81 25.91 8.72 5.95
CA PHE A 81 27.19 8.80 6.65
C PHE A 81 27.13 8.36 8.13
N TYR A 82 25.98 7.90 8.63
CA TYR A 82 25.88 7.40 10.00
C TYR A 82 26.41 5.96 10.08
N ALA A 83 27.43 5.77 10.91
CA ALA A 83 27.78 4.47 11.44
C ALA A 83 26.74 4.09 12.50
N TYR A 84 26.14 2.90 12.36
CA TYR A 84 25.22 2.30 13.31
C TYR A 84 25.87 1.12 14.02
N GLU A 85 25.49 0.97 15.28
CA GLU A 85 25.97 -0.09 16.13
C GLU A 85 25.18 -1.38 15.85
N PRO A 86 25.80 -2.58 15.96
CA PRO A 86 25.14 -3.86 15.70
C PRO A 86 23.83 -4.06 16.46
N TYR A 87 23.72 -3.55 17.68
CA TYR A 87 22.50 -3.70 18.49
C TYR A 87 21.32 -2.90 17.93
N GLU A 88 21.56 -1.77 17.26
CA GLU A 88 20.50 -0.94 16.66
C GLU A 88 19.80 -1.69 15.53
N TYR A 89 20.59 -2.43 14.73
CA TYR A 89 20.07 -3.32 13.69
C TYR A 89 19.25 -4.49 14.25
N VAL A 90 19.75 -5.11 15.32
CA VAL A 90 19.06 -6.23 16.00
C VAL A 90 17.74 -5.76 16.60
N GLU A 91 17.74 -4.62 17.28
CA GLU A 91 16.55 -4.04 17.89
C GLU A 91 15.50 -3.63 16.83
N ALA A 92 15.92 -3.00 15.73
CA ALA A 92 15.04 -2.69 14.62
C ALA A 92 14.39 -3.94 14.01
N MET A 93 15.17 -5.00 13.80
CA MET A 93 14.64 -6.28 13.31
C MET A 93 13.70 -6.94 14.33
N LEU A 94 14.01 -6.84 15.63
CA LEU A 94 13.15 -7.37 16.69
C LEU A 94 11.80 -6.65 16.74
N ILE A 95 11.77 -5.32 16.57
CA ILE A 95 10.53 -4.54 16.44
C ILE A 95 9.66 -5.09 15.31
N VAL A 96 10.26 -5.28 14.13
CA VAL A 96 9.55 -5.82 12.95
C VAL A 96 9.02 -7.23 13.20
N LEU A 97 9.85 -8.11 13.74
CA LEU A 97 9.50 -9.49 14.04
C LEU A 97 8.33 -9.57 15.02
N LEU A 98 8.43 -8.88 16.15
CA LEU A 98 7.40 -8.89 17.19
C LEU A 98 6.07 -8.34 16.68
N PHE A 99 6.10 -7.29 15.85
CA PHE A 99 4.89 -6.77 15.21
C PHE A 99 4.27 -7.77 14.23
N CYS A 100 5.10 -8.51 13.47
CA CYS A 100 4.63 -9.40 12.41
C CYS A 100 4.20 -10.79 12.88
N VAL A 101 4.71 -11.29 14.01
CA VAL A 101 4.37 -12.63 14.55
C VAL A 101 2.86 -12.89 14.67
N PRO A 102 2.03 -11.98 15.21
CA PRO A 102 0.58 -12.17 15.29
C PRO A 102 -0.09 -12.45 13.94
N PHE A 103 0.48 -11.99 12.82
CA PHE A 103 -0.08 -12.21 11.48
C PHE A 103 0.01 -13.65 11.02
N LEU A 104 0.86 -14.50 11.64
CA LEU A 104 0.83 -15.95 11.40
C LEU A 104 -0.53 -16.54 11.77
N ALA A 105 -1.22 -16.01 12.78
CA ALA A 105 -2.54 -16.49 13.18
C ALA A 105 -3.65 -16.10 12.18
N VAL A 106 -3.39 -15.12 11.30
CA VAL A 106 -4.37 -14.59 10.36
C VAL A 106 -4.51 -15.50 9.14
N ARG A 107 -5.72 -15.98 8.87
CA ARG A 107 -6.04 -16.66 7.61
C ARG A 107 -6.21 -15.62 6.50
N MET A 108 -5.14 -15.38 5.75
CA MET A 108 -5.11 -14.46 4.61
C MET A 108 -5.53 -15.10 3.27
N GLU A 109 -6.07 -16.31 3.33
CA GLU A 109 -6.64 -17.03 2.20
C GLU A 109 -8.16 -16.92 2.25
N ARG A 110 -8.79 -16.53 1.15
CA ARG A 110 -10.25 -16.54 1.02
C ARG A 110 -10.69 -17.90 0.50
N ASP A 111 -11.55 -18.56 1.26
CA ASP A 111 -12.25 -19.74 0.76
C ASP A 111 -13.11 -19.36 -0.45
N ALA A 112 -13.01 -20.14 -1.53
CA ALA A 112 -13.83 -20.01 -2.72
C ALA A 112 -15.25 -20.51 -2.43
N SER A 113 -15.91 -20.01 -1.38
CA SER A 113 -17.31 -20.35 -1.15
C SER A 113 -18.16 -19.77 -2.27
N PRO A 114 -19.13 -20.54 -2.80
CA PRO A 114 -20.12 -20.03 -3.74
C PRO A 114 -21.04 -19.09 -2.98
N VAL A 115 -20.64 -17.83 -2.84
CA VAL A 115 -21.51 -16.83 -2.25
C VAL A 115 -22.62 -16.55 -3.26
N ALA A 116 -23.86 -16.53 -2.78
CA ALA A 116 -25.04 -16.10 -3.54
C ALA A 116 -24.71 -14.84 -4.36
N LYS A 117 -25.25 -14.74 -5.58
CA LYS A 117 -24.96 -13.66 -6.53
C LYS A 117 -25.20 -12.29 -5.88
N ALA A 118 -24.15 -11.69 -5.33
CA ALA A 118 -24.19 -10.34 -4.79
C ALA A 118 -24.50 -9.38 -5.94
N GLY A 119 -25.43 -8.45 -5.71
CA GLY A 119 -25.85 -7.48 -6.71
C GLY A 119 -24.72 -6.54 -7.13
N LEU A 120 -24.95 -5.84 -8.24
CA LEU A 120 -24.14 -4.72 -8.67
C LEU A 120 -25.00 -3.44 -8.63
N PRO A 121 -24.46 -2.29 -8.22
CA PRO A 121 -25.16 -1.02 -8.38
C PRO A 121 -25.44 -0.74 -9.86
N PHE A 122 -26.47 0.05 -10.15
CA PHE A 122 -26.77 0.45 -11.52
C PHE A 122 -25.60 1.24 -12.14
N LEU A 123 -25.32 0.97 -13.42
CA LEU A 123 -24.20 1.60 -14.14
C LEU A 123 -24.33 3.13 -14.20
N THR A 124 -25.56 3.65 -14.31
CA THR A 124 -25.85 5.09 -14.30
C THR A 124 -25.51 5.74 -12.95
N THR A 125 -25.85 5.08 -11.83
CA THR A 125 -25.47 5.54 -10.49
C THR A 125 -23.96 5.56 -10.32
N LEU A 126 -23.26 4.52 -10.79
CA LEU A 126 -21.80 4.47 -10.73
C LEU A 126 -21.16 5.58 -11.55
N LEU A 127 -21.65 5.83 -12.77
CA LEU A 127 -21.17 6.91 -13.62
C LEU A 127 -21.40 8.28 -12.97
N PHE A 128 -22.61 8.54 -12.47
CA PHE A 128 -22.93 9.80 -11.80
C PHE A 128 -22.01 10.05 -10.60
N LEU A 129 -21.85 9.05 -9.72
CA LEU A 129 -20.96 9.15 -8.56
C LEU A 129 -19.50 9.36 -8.97
N ASN A 130 -19.04 8.70 -10.03
CA ASN A 130 -17.67 8.84 -10.53
C ASN A 130 -17.41 10.25 -11.09
N VAL A 131 -18.33 10.77 -11.92
CA VAL A 131 -18.23 12.13 -12.49
C VAL A 131 -18.32 13.19 -11.40
N ALA A 132 -19.24 13.05 -10.44
CA ALA A 132 -19.35 13.96 -9.30
C ALA A 132 -18.09 13.94 -8.43
N ALA A 133 -17.56 12.74 -8.12
CA ALA A 133 -16.32 12.59 -7.36
C ALA A 133 -15.12 13.20 -8.11
N PHE A 134 -15.03 13.01 -9.43
CA PHE A 134 -14.00 13.64 -10.25
C PHE A 134 -14.08 15.17 -10.18
N GLY A 135 -15.26 15.76 -10.39
CA GLY A 135 -15.44 17.22 -10.34
C GLY A 135 -15.07 17.80 -8.97
N LEU A 136 -15.52 17.16 -7.89
CA LEU A 136 -15.19 17.56 -6.53
C LEU A 136 -13.69 17.40 -6.22
N PHE A 137 -13.06 16.34 -6.72
CA PHE A 137 -11.62 16.12 -6.60
C PHE A 137 -10.83 17.24 -7.28
N VAL A 138 -11.16 17.57 -8.53
CA VAL A 138 -10.53 18.67 -9.28
C VAL A 138 -10.65 19.99 -8.54
N VAL A 139 -11.85 20.33 -8.04
CA VAL A 139 -12.06 21.57 -7.27
C VAL A 139 -11.24 21.55 -5.97
N SER A 140 -11.19 20.42 -5.27
CA SER A 140 -10.45 20.30 -4.00
C SER A 140 -8.93 20.34 -4.14
N GLU A 141 -8.39 20.02 -5.31
CA GLU A 141 -6.95 20.07 -5.61
C GLU A 141 -6.54 21.39 -6.28
N GLY A 142 -7.43 22.39 -6.34
CA GLY A 142 -7.12 23.72 -6.89
C GLY A 142 -7.29 23.85 -8.41
N GLY A 143 -7.92 22.89 -9.08
CA GLY A 143 -8.26 22.95 -10.51
C GLY A 143 -7.41 22.05 -11.42
N PHE A 144 -7.72 22.10 -12.72
CA PHE A 144 -7.05 21.26 -13.74
C PHE A 144 -5.57 21.58 -13.93
N GLU A 145 -5.20 22.85 -13.81
CA GLU A 145 -3.82 23.31 -14.02
C GLU A 145 -2.87 22.65 -13.03
N ARG A 146 -3.21 22.68 -11.74
CA ARG A 146 -2.44 22.02 -10.67
C ARG A 146 -2.44 20.51 -10.79
N LEU A 147 -3.53 19.88 -11.25
CA LEU A 147 -3.57 18.44 -11.46
C LEU A 147 -2.69 17.96 -12.61
N LEU A 148 -2.44 18.81 -13.61
CA LEU A 148 -1.61 18.47 -14.77
C LEU A 148 -0.16 18.93 -14.63
N SER A 149 0.14 19.80 -13.66
CA SER A 149 1.50 20.26 -13.37
C SER A 149 2.40 19.12 -12.89
N SER A 150 3.71 19.34 -12.99
CA SER A 150 4.69 18.36 -12.51
C SER A 150 4.61 18.25 -10.98
N ARG A 151 5.01 17.10 -10.43
CA ARG A 151 5.00 16.87 -8.97
C ARG A 151 5.87 17.90 -8.21
N LEU A 152 6.93 18.39 -8.83
CA LEU A 152 7.86 19.33 -8.20
C LEU A 152 7.27 20.75 -8.09
N GLU A 153 6.32 21.09 -8.95
CA GLU A 153 5.64 22.39 -8.96
C GLU A 153 4.43 22.45 -8.01
N GLN A 154 3.98 21.31 -7.49
CA GLN A 154 2.83 21.26 -6.59
C GLN A 154 3.22 21.63 -5.16
N ASP A 155 2.67 22.72 -4.62
CA ASP A 155 2.81 23.06 -3.21
C ASP A 155 2.04 22.04 -2.33
N PRO A 156 2.70 21.34 -1.38
CA PRO A 156 2.05 20.43 -0.46
C PRO A 156 1.08 21.09 0.52
N ALA A 157 1.22 22.39 0.81
CA ALA A 157 0.49 23.09 1.87
C ALA A 157 -1.02 23.21 1.60
N GLU A 158 -1.44 23.10 0.33
CA GLU A 158 -2.83 23.27 -0.09
C GLU A 158 -3.60 21.94 -0.24
N ALA A 159 -3.01 20.80 0.12
CA ALA A 159 -3.67 19.50 -0.05
C ALA A 159 -4.83 19.33 0.96
N PHE A 160 -6.07 19.34 0.48
CA PHE A 160 -7.25 19.18 1.32
C PHE A 160 -7.58 17.71 1.56
N ILE A 161 -7.71 17.27 2.82
CA ILE A 161 -7.97 15.86 3.17
C ILE A 161 -9.22 15.30 2.47
N ALA A 162 -10.25 16.12 2.22
CA ALA A 162 -11.44 15.64 1.52
C ALA A 162 -11.19 15.25 0.06
N SER A 163 -10.10 15.70 -0.57
CA SER A 163 -9.72 15.25 -1.90
C SER A 163 -9.50 13.73 -1.93
N MET A 164 -8.97 13.16 -0.84
CA MET A 164 -8.80 11.71 -0.70
C MET A 164 -10.12 10.96 -0.63
N LEU A 165 -11.18 11.58 -0.09
CA LEU A 165 -12.53 11.00 -0.10
C LEU A 165 -13.05 10.90 -1.52
N PHE A 166 -12.97 11.98 -2.29
CA PHE A 166 -13.43 12.02 -3.66
C PHE A 166 -12.64 11.06 -4.55
N LEU A 167 -11.31 11.04 -4.41
CA LEU A 167 -10.46 10.08 -5.10
C LEU A 167 -10.77 8.62 -4.72
N GLY A 168 -11.06 8.36 -3.44
CA GLY A 168 -11.47 7.05 -2.96
C GLY A 168 -12.79 6.59 -3.61
N VAL A 169 -13.80 7.46 -3.65
CA VAL A 169 -15.09 7.18 -4.33
C VAL A 169 -14.87 6.95 -5.82
N GLN A 170 -14.06 7.77 -6.48
CA GLN A 170 -13.75 7.63 -7.90
C GLN A 170 -13.05 6.29 -8.18
N SER A 171 -12.02 5.93 -7.41
CA SER A 171 -11.31 4.64 -7.52
C SER A 171 -12.25 3.44 -7.37
N ILE A 172 -13.12 3.45 -6.36
CA ILE A 172 -14.06 2.33 -6.10
C ILE A 172 -15.15 2.26 -7.18
N THR A 173 -15.71 3.38 -7.61
CA THR A 173 -16.71 3.38 -8.69
C THR A 173 -16.10 2.90 -10.01
N THR A 174 -14.88 3.32 -10.35
CA THR A 174 -14.14 2.78 -11.51
C THR A 174 -13.92 1.28 -11.38
N CYS A 175 -13.54 0.79 -10.19
CA CYS A 175 -13.39 -0.64 -9.90
C CYS A 175 -14.71 -1.42 -10.13
N LEU A 176 -15.85 -0.89 -9.69
CA LEU A 176 -17.15 -1.52 -9.92
C LEU A 176 -17.59 -1.49 -11.39
N VAL A 177 -17.25 -0.43 -12.13
CA VAL A 177 -17.48 -0.38 -13.59
C VAL A 177 -16.64 -1.43 -14.31
N SER A 178 -15.39 -1.67 -13.88
CA SER A 178 -14.57 -2.79 -14.40
C SER A 178 -15.23 -4.15 -14.18
N ILE A 179 -15.91 -4.34 -13.05
CA ILE A 179 -16.66 -5.57 -12.77
C ILE A 179 -17.88 -5.68 -13.71
N HIS A 180 -18.60 -4.58 -13.95
CA HIS A 180 -19.70 -4.54 -14.93
C HIS A 180 -19.26 -4.93 -16.34
N LEU A 181 -18.12 -4.38 -16.81
CA LEU A 181 -17.57 -4.71 -18.12
C LEU A 181 -17.33 -6.22 -18.28
N ARG A 182 -16.83 -6.88 -17.24
CA ARG A 182 -16.58 -8.33 -17.25
C ARG A 182 -17.83 -9.17 -17.09
N ALA A 183 -18.79 -8.69 -16.31
CA ALA A 183 -20.06 -9.39 -16.12
C ALA A 183 -20.94 -9.32 -17.38
N PHE A 184 -20.83 -8.25 -18.17
CA PHE A 184 -21.66 -7.99 -19.35
C PHE A 184 -20.85 -7.55 -20.58
N PRO A 185 -19.94 -8.39 -21.11
CA PRO A 185 -18.97 -8.00 -22.15
C PRO A 185 -19.61 -7.69 -23.51
N SER A 186 -20.82 -8.17 -23.78
CA SER A 186 -21.51 -7.99 -25.07
C SER A 186 -22.24 -6.65 -25.23
N ARG A 187 -22.17 -5.75 -24.23
CA ARG A 187 -22.85 -4.46 -24.28
C ARG A 187 -21.85 -3.32 -24.50
N LEU A 188 -22.12 -2.48 -25.51
CA LEU A 188 -21.31 -1.29 -25.79
C LEU A 188 -21.37 -0.24 -24.68
N ALA A 189 -22.49 -0.16 -23.95
CA ALA A 189 -22.68 0.84 -22.90
C ALA A 189 -21.66 0.69 -21.74
N PRO A 190 -21.46 -0.50 -21.11
CA PRO A 190 -20.39 -0.72 -20.15
C PRO A 190 -18.99 -0.37 -20.66
N LEU A 191 -18.69 -0.63 -21.94
CA LEU A 191 -17.39 -0.28 -22.53
C LEU A 191 -17.21 1.24 -22.62
N GLY A 192 -18.22 1.97 -23.13
CA GLY A 192 -18.17 3.43 -23.21
C GLY A 192 -18.04 4.09 -21.84
N VAL A 193 -18.82 3.61 -20.86
CA VAL A 193 -18.72 4.09 -19.47
C VAL A 193 -17.35 3.76 -18.87
N PHE A 194 -16.83 2.55 -19.11
CA PHE A 194 -15.51 2.14 -18.65
C PHE A 194 -14.40 3.04 -19.19
N VAL A 195 -14.38 3.28 -20.51
CA VAL A 195 -13.39 4.18 -21.14
C VAL A 195 -13.46 5.57 -20.51
N LEU A 196 -14.66 6.12 -20.32
CA LEU A 196 -14.84 7.43 -19.70
C LEU A 196 -14.29 7.47 -18.27
N VAL A 197 -14.68 6.55 -17.38
CA VAL A 197 -14.23 6.59 -15.97
C VAL A 197 -12.74 6.29 -15.82
N ILE A 198 -12.15 5.53 -16.74
CA ILE A 198 -10.69 5.33 -16.79
C ILE A 198 -9.99 6.61 -17.22
N CYS A 199 -10.47 7.31 -18.25
CA CYS A 199 -9.93 8.61 -18.63
C CYS A 199 -10.00 9.61 -17.48
N LEU A 200 -11.13 9.70 -16.79
CA LEU A 200 -11.28 10.58 -15.62
C LEU A 200 -10.31 10.20 -14.49
N LEU A 201 -10.11 8.91 -14.22
CA LEU A 201 -9.18 8.46 -13.18
C LEU A 201 -7.71 8.74 -13.57
N SER A 202 -7.37 8.59 -14.84
CA SER A 202 -6.07 8.95 -15.41
C SER A 202 -5.78 10.44 -15.31
N ILE A 203 -6.81 11.29 -15.40
CA ILE A 203 -6.65 12.73 -15.16
C ILE A 203 -6.44 13.00 -13.67
N SER A 204 -7.26 12.40 -12.80
CA SER A 204 -7.13 12.58 -11.34
C SER A 204 -5.78 12.14 -10.79
N ARG A 205 -5.27 10.99 -11.24
CA ARG A 205 -3.98 10.42 -10.82
C ARG A 205 -3.25 9.86 -12.01
N ASN A 206 -2.55 10.76 -12.69
CA ASN A 206 -1.74 10.46 -13.84
C ASN A 206 -0.45 9.72 -13.41
N PRO A 207 -0.09 8.61 -14.08
CA PRO A 207 1.16 7.90 -13.83
C PRO A 207 2.43 8.74 -13.97
N PHE A 208 2.37 9.91 -14.60
CA PHE A 208 3.51 10.81 -14.82
C PHE A 208 3.66 11.92 -13.76
N ASN A 209 2.68 12.13 -12.88
CA ASN A 209 2.75 13.20 -11.86
C ASN A 209 2.44 12.73 -10.44
N SER A 210 1.87 11.54 -10.28
CA SER A 210 1.45 11.05 -8.98
C SER A 210 2.52 10.18 -8.34
N PRO A 211 2.69 10.23 -7.00
CA PRO A 211 3.60 9.33 -6.32
C PRO A 211 3.27 7.85 -6.62
N ARG A 212 4.30 7.03 -6.88
CA ARG A 212 4.15 5.58 -7.22
C ARG A 212 3.26 4.81 -6.25
N PHE A 213 3.29 5.17 -4.98
CA PHE A 213 2.50 4.55 -3.94
C PHE A 213 1.00 4.88 -4.11
N MET A 214 0.66 6.14 -4.41
CA MET A 214 -0.72 6.53 -4.69
C MET A 214 -1.24 5.83 -5.94
N LEU A 215 -0.41 5.69 -6.97
CA LEU A 215 -0.78 4.96 -8.18
C LEU A 215 -1.17 3.52 -7.87
N LEU A 216 -0.37 2.81 -7.07
CA LEU A 216 -0.68 1.42 -6.70
C LEU A 216 -1.98 1.32 -5.87
N ALA A 217 -2.19 2.23 -4.91
CA ALA A 217 -3.39 2.23 -4.08
C ALA A 217 -4.68 2.56 -4.88
N VAL A 218 -4.59 3.44 -5.87
CA VAL A 218 -5.73 3.89 -6.70
C VAL A 218 -6.03 2.91 -7.84
N TRP A 219 -5.00 2.48 -8.57
CA TRP A 219 -5.13 1.65 -9.76
C TRP A 219 -5.13 0.15 -9.47
N GLY A 220 -4.46 -0.28 -8.41
CA GLY A 220 -4.38 -1.70 -8.03
C GLY A 220 -5.74 -2.37 -7.91
N PRO A 221 -6.74 -1.78 -7.22
CA PRO A 221 -8.06 -2.38 -7.10
C PRO A 221 -8.78 -2.51 -8.45
N VAL A 222 -8.61 -1.51 -9.33
CA VAL A 222 -9.19 -1.48 -10.68
C VAL A 222 -8.58 -2.59 -11.55
N LEU A 223 -7.25 -2.74 -11.52
CA LEU A 223 -6.53 -3.78 -12.26
C LEU A 223 -6.92 -5.19 -11.77
N LEU A 224 -7.01 -5.38 -10.45
CA LEU A 224 -7.45 -6.65 -9.88
C LEU A 224 -8.90 -6.98 -10.26
N ALA A 225 -9.78 -5.98 -10.32
CA ALA A 225 -11.15 -6.15 -10.79
C ALA A 225 -11.23 -6.52 -12.28
N LEU A 226 -10.38 -5.92 -13.13
CA LEU A 226 -10.28 -6.22 -14.56
C LEU A 226 -9.80 -7.65 -14.84
N VAL A 227 -8.89 -8.17 -14.02
CA VAL A 227 -8.43 -9.57 -14.13
C VAL A 227 -9.34 -10.52 -13.35
N GLY A 228 -10.21 -9.99 -12.49
CA GLY A 228 -11.19 -10.75 -11.71
C GLY A 228 -10.66 -11.50 -10.52
N GLY A 229 -9.55 -11.02 -9.95
CA GLY A 229 -8.91 -11.62 -8.77
C GLY A 229 -8.38 -13.04 -8.96
N ARG A 230 -8.43 -13.62 -10.17
CA ARG A 230 -8.02 -15.01 -10.45
C ARG A 230 -6.65 -15.06 -11.14
N ILE A 231 -5.66 -14.41 -10.53
CA ILE A 231 -4.28 -14.47 -11.01
C ILE A 231 -3.62 -15.71 -10.41
N SER A 232 -2.97 -16.56 -11.19
CA SER A 232 -2.19 -17.66 -10.63
C SER A 232 -1.02 -17.12 -9.80
N ALA A 233 -0.70 -17.73 -8.66
CA ALA A 233 0.34 -17.22 -7.76
C ALA A 233 1.67 -16.94 -8.48
N TRP A 234 2.13 -17.84 -9.36
CA TRP A 234 3.39 -17.65 -10.08
C TRP A 234 3.41 -16.38 -10.94
N LYS A 235 2.30 -16.07 -11.64
CA LYS A 235 2.16 -14.84 -12.43
C LYS A 235 2.24 -13.60 -11.55
N PHE A 236 1.68 -13.66 -10.35
CA PHE A 236 1.81 -12.57 -9.38
C PHE A 236 3.28 -12.33 -9.02
N TYR A 237 4.04 -13.36 -8.61
CA TYR A 237 5.46 -13.19 -8.27
C TYR A 237 6.30 -12.73 -9.46
N ALA A 238 6.05 -13.27 -10.67
CA ALA A 238 6.74 -12.83 -11.88
C ALA A 238 6.47 -11.34 -12.17
N VAL A 239 5.20 -10.92 -12.13
CA VAL A 239 4.81 -9.52 -12.31
C VAL A 239 5.38 -8.64 -11.19
N ALA A 240 5.40 -9.11 -9.95
CA ALA A 240 5.93 -8.36 -8.82
C ALA A 240 7.44 -8.14 -8.95
N VAL A 241 8.20 -9.15 -9.37
CA VAL A 241 9.63 -9.02 -9.66
C VAL A 241 9.85 -8.02 -10.81
N ILE A 242 9.14 -8.17 -11.93
CA ILE A 242 9.22 -7.23 -13.06
C ILE A 242 8.83 -5.81 -12.63
N ALA A 243 7.82 -5.69 -11.77
CA ALA A 243 7.40 -4.39 -11.27
C ALA A 243 8.51 -3.75 -10.43
N LEU A 244 9.12 -4.49 -9.50
CA LEU A 244 10.20 -3.98 -8.66
C LEU A 244 11.45 -3.59 -9.46
N THR A 245 11.81 -4.36 -10.49
CA THR A 245 13.09 -4.18 -11.21
C THR A 245 12.99 -3.28 -12.45
N VAL A 246 11.81 -3.17 -13.06
CA VAL A 246 11.61 -2.38 -14.29
C VAL A 246 10.62 -1.25 -14.06
N LEU A 247 9.42 -1.57 -13.58
CA LEU A 247 8.34 -0.57 -13.48
C LEU A 247 8.67 0.51 -12.45
N PHE A 248 9.18 0.14 -11.28
CA PHE A 248 9.47 1.08 -10.19
C PHE A 248 10.57 2.09 -10.55
N PRO A 249 11.71 1.67 -11.14
CA PRO A 249 12.73 2.62 -11.64
C PRO A 249 12.18 3.57 -12.69
N VAL A 250 11.47 3.05 -13.69
CA VAL A 250 10.88 3.88 -14.76
C VAL A 250 9.90 4.89 -14.19
N LEU A 251 8.96 4.45 -13.34
CA LEU A 251 8.03 5.34 -12.66
C LEU A 251 8.75 6.35 -11.76
N SER A 252 9.88 6.00 -11.15
CA SER A 252 10.62 6.94 -10.29
C SER A 252 11.19 8.12 -11.09
N VAL A 253 11.65 7.90 -12.31
CA VAL A 253 12.16 8.97 -13.19
C VAL A 253 11.00 9.77 -13.78
N THR A 254 10.02 9.08 -14.37
CA THR A 254 8.92 9.74 -15.08
C THR A 254 7.96 10.48 -14.16
N THR A 255 7.75 10.03 -12.92
CA THR A 255 6.88 10.74 -11.95
C THR A 255 7.49 12.01 -11.37
N ARG A 256 8.83 12.13 -11.39
CA ARG A 256 9.55 13.29 -10.83
C ARG A 256 9.71 14.40 -11.86
N LEU A 257 10.04 14.02 -13.10
CA LEU A 257 10.40 14.95 -14.18
C LEU A 257 9.33 15.05 -15.28
N GLY A 258 8.20 14.34 -15.14
CA GLY A 258 7.12 14.34 -16.14
C GLY A 258 7.56 13.77 -17.49
N LEU A 259 7.01 14.34 -18.58
CA LEU A 259 7.31 13.95 -19.96
C LEU A 259 8.77 14.23 -20.37
N GLU A 260 9.42 15.23 -19.76
CA GLU A 260 10.82 15.56 -20.01
C GLU A 260 11.78 14.50 -19.43
N GLY A 261 11.36 13.80 -18.38
CA GLY A 261 12.09 12.68 -17.79
C GLY A 261 12.19 11.43 -18.69
N ALA A 262 11.42 11.36 -19.79
CA ALA A 262 11.50 10.25 -20.74
C ALA A 262 12.88 10.16 -21.42
N ALA A 263 13.59 11.28 -21.56
CA ALA A 263 14.96 11.32 -22.07
C ALA A 263 15.99 10.69 -21.11
N GLY A 264 15.73 10.68 -19.80
CA GLY A 264 16.60 10.09 -18.79
C GLY A 264 16.44 8.56 -18.62
N ILE A 265 15.53 7.92 -19.37
CA ILE A 265 15.32 6.47 -19.31
C ILE A 265 16.54 5.70 -19.82
N SER A 266 17.31 6.27 -20.76
CA SER A 266 18.54 5.68 -21.31
C SER A 266 19.68 5.60 -20.30
N GLU A 267 19.64 6.39 -19.22
CA GLU A 267 20.65 6.39 -18.16
C GLU A 267 20.34 5.40 -17.03
N ILE A 268 19.16 4.75 -17.07
CA ILE A 268 18.77 3.76 -16.07
C ILE A 268 19.56 2.47 -16.30
N SER A 269 20.55 2.20 -15.43
CA SER A 269 21.21 0.90 -15.38
C SER A 269 20.24 -0.17 -14.87
N PHE A 270 19.58 -0.88 -15.79
CA PHE A 270 18.66 -1.96 -15.43
C PHE A 270 19.37 -3.11 -14.69
N ALA A 271 20.65 -3.38 -15.02
CA ALA A 271 21.43 -4.41 -14.35
C ALA A 271 21.79 -4.05 -12.90
N GLY A 272 22.10 -2.78 -12.62
CA GLY A 272 22.32 -2.30 -11.25
C GLY A 272 21.03 -2.23 -10.43
N ASN A 273 19.94 -1.73 -11.03
CA ASN A 273 18.63 -1.61 -10.37
C ASN A 273 17.90 -2.95 -10.17
N PHE A 274 18.29 -4.02 -10.88
CA PHE A 274 17.73 -5.35 -10.66
C PHE A 274 18.12 -5.90 -9.28
N PHE A 275 19.31 -5.53 -8.78
CA PHE A 275 19.89 -6.04 -7.54
C PHE A 275 19.97 -4.99 -6.41
N ASP A 276 19.89 -3.69 -6.69
CA ASP A 276 19.66 -2.64 -5.69
C ASP A 276 18.20 -2.19 -5.82
N VAL A 277 17.29 -2.75 -5.01
CA VAL A 277 15.85 -2.41 -5.11
C VAL A 277 15.66 -0.94 -4.73
N PRO A 278 15.41 -0.02 -5.69
CA PRO A 278 15.57 1.39 -5.42
C PRO A 278 14.49 1.92 -4.48
N ALA A 279 14.91 2.73 -3.50
CA ALA A 279 14.04 3.45 -2.58
C ALA A 279 13.13 2.54 -1.73
N VAL A 280 13.70 1.46 -1.20
CA VAL A 280 13.22 0.76 -0.01
C VAL A 280 14.12 1.16 1.15
N ASP A 281 13.67 2.19 1.87
CA ASP A 281 14.34 2.86 3.00
C ASP A 281 13.72 2.48 4.35
N VAL A 282 12.73 1.57 4.37
CA VAL A 282 11.93 1.29 5.57
C VAL A 282 12.73 0.65 6.70
N PHE A 283 13.69 -0.22 6.38
CA PHE A 283 14.56 -0.80 7.40
C PHE A 283 15.58 0.22 7.91
N ASP A 284 16.19 1.00 7.01
CA ASP A 284 17.08 2.13 7.33
C ASP A 284 16.40 3.08 8.35
N MET A 285 15.14 3.41 8.09
CA MET A 285 14.32 4.26 8.96
C MET A 285 13.98 3.60 10.30
N ALA A 286 13.81 2.28 10.34
CA ALA A 286 13.59 1.55 11.59
C ALA A 286 14.85 1.54 12.47
N VAL A 287 16.03 1.34 11.88
CA VAL A 287 17.33 1.44 12.58
C VAL A 287 17.54 2.84 13.13
N HIS A 288 17.27 3.86 12.32
CA HIS A 288 17.39 5.24 12.79
C HIS A 288 16.36 5.60 13.88
N ALA A 289 15.15 5.03 13.83
CA ALA A 289 14.18 5.20 14.91
C ALA A 289 14.68 4.64 16.25
N VAL A 290 15.42 3.52 16.24
CA VAL A 290 16.04 2.97 17.45
C VAL A 290 17.07 3.95 18.01
N ARG A 291 17.97 4.44 17.16
CA ARG A 291 18.94 5.47 17.54
C ARG A 291 18.28 6.71 18.14
N PHE A 292 17.26 7.22 17.47
CA PHE A 292 16.51 8.38 17.92
C PHE A 292 15.94 8.18 19.33
N MET A 293 15.41 6.99 19.62
CA MET A 293 14.83 6.68 20.94
C MET A 293 15.87 6.44 22.04
N GLN A 294 17.16 6.35 21.73
CA GLN A 294 18.20 6.31 22.78
C GLN A 294 18.40 7.68 23.45
N THR A 295 18.08 8.76 22.74
CA THR A 295 18.25 10.14 23.21
C THR A 295 16.92 10.81 23.56
N HIS A 296 15.79 10.13 23.32
CA HIS A 296 14.44 10.66 23.54
C HIS A 296 13.63 9.74 24.45
N GLU A 297 12.82 10.35 25.31
CA GLU A 297 11.82 9.61 26.09
C GLU A 297 10.68 9.10 25.19
N HIS A 298 9.94 8.12 25.69
CA HIS A 298 8.73 7.63 25.03
C HIS A 298 7.73 8.76 24.77
N MET A 299 7.06 8.67 23.62
CA MET A 299 6.13 9.71 23.13
C MET A 299 4.71 9.54 23.68
N TRP A 300 4.47 8.51 24.50
CA TRP A 300 3.26 8.24 25.28
C TRP A 300 1.94 8.36 24.50
N GLY A 301 1.93 7.89 23.25
CA GLY A 301 0.75 7.83 22.39
C GLY A 301 0.61 8.99 21.42
N ALA A 302 1.52 9.97 21.44
CA ALA A 302 1.47 11.10 20.50
C ALA A 302 1.51 10.63 19.03
N LYS A 303 2.32 9.61 18.71
CA LYS A 303 2.43 9.09 17.33
C LYS A 303 1.18 8.32 16.93
N SER A 304 0.65 7.49 17.83
CA SER A 304 -0.58 6.73 17.68
C SER A 304 -1.78 7.65 17.47
N VAL A 305 -1.88 8.74 18.24
CA VAL A 305 -2.95 9.73 18.09
C VAL A 305 -2.84 10.45 16.75
N ALA A 306 -1.63 10.79 16.29
CA ALA A 306 -1.42 11.36 14.96
C ALA A 306 -1.92 10.43 13.84
N VAL A 307 -1.67 9.12 13.98
CA VAL A 307 -2.13 8.09 13.04
C VAL A 307 -3.65 7.90 13.10
N ILE A 308 -4.24 7.74 14.28
CA ILE A 308 -5.68 7.45 14.44
C ILE A 308 -6.54 8.65 14.05
N LEU A 309 -6.12 9.86 14.47
CA LEU A 309 -6.84 11.10 14.21
C LEU A 309 -6.30 11.82 12.98
N PHE A 310 -5.76 11.09 12.00
CA PHE A 310 -5.19 11.66 10.77
C PHE A 310 -6.17 12.62 10.07
N PHE A 311 -7.46 12.34 10.14
CA PHE A 311 -8.53 13.08 9.47
C PHE A 311 -8.85 14.43 10.13
N VAL A 312 -8.40 14.68 11.36
CA VAL A 312 -8.60 15.97 12.04
C VAL A 312 -7.65 17.00 11.42
N PRO A 313 -8.14 18.06 10.76
CA PRO A 313 -7.30 19.08 10.13
C PRO A 313 -6.58 19.94 11.18
N ARG A 314 -5.38 20.41 10.84
CA ARG A 314 -4.59 21.30 11.74
C ARG A 314 -5.28 22.63 12.06
N ALA A 315 -6.20 23.09 11.20
CA ALA A 315 -7.02 24.27 11.48
C ALA A 315 -7.90 24.08 12.73
N LEU A 316 -8.39 22.86 12.98
CA LEU A 316 -9.16 22.53 14.17
C LEU A 316 -8.27 22.09 15.35
N TRP A 317 -7.08 21.56 15.06
CA TRP A 317 -6.12 21.17 16.08
C TRP A 317 -4.68 21.59 15.70
N PRO A 318 -4.30 22.85 15.97
CA PRO A 318 -2.98 23.36 15.57
C PRO A 318 -1.82 22.57 16.19
N GLY A 319 -1.96 22.20 17.46
CA GLY A 319 -1.01 21.38 18.22
C GLY A 319 -1.07 19.88 17.95
N LYS A 320 -1.70 19.43 16.86
CA LYS A 320 -1.76 18.02 16.49
C LYS A 320 -0.34 17.44 16.34
N PRO A 321 -0.02 16.32 17.04
CA PRO A 321 1.26 15.65 16.90
C PRO A 321 1.52 15.22 15.44
N ILE A 322 2.80 15.12 15.08
CA ILE A 322 3.24 14.52 13.82
C ILE A 322 3.49 13.01 13.99
N VAL A 323 3.39 12.28 12.89
CA VAL A 323 3.73 10.85 12.82
C VAL A 323 5.24 10.68 12.90
N GLY A 324 5.71 9.56 13.47
CA GLY A 324 7.14 9.31 13.73
C GLY A 324 7.99 9.37 12.47
N GLY A 325 7.44 8.91 11.34
CA GLY A 325 8.11 8.99 10.04
C GLY A 325 8.46 10.40 9.60
N LEU A 326 7.70 11.42 10.02
CA LEU A 326 8.04 12.82 9.73
C LEU A 326 9.08 13.36 10.70
N ASP A 327 9.11 12.95 11.97
CA ASP A 327 10.17 13.35 12.89
C ASP A 327 11.53 12.89 12.36
N ILE A 328 11.64 11.57 12.11
CA ILE A 328 12.86 10.95 11.60
C ILE A 328 13.20 11.46 10.20
N GLY A 329 12.20 11.59 9.32
CA GLY A 329 12.39 12.07 7.96
C GLY A 329 12.90 13.51 7.92
N ASN A 330 12.38 14.40 8.78
CA ASN A 330 12.85 15.78 8.87
C ASN A 330 14.28 15.87 9.41
N GLU A 331 14.63 15.06 10.41
CA GLU A 331 16.00 15.00 10.94
C GLU A 331 17.00 14.56 9.88
N LEU A 332 16.71 13.45 9.18
CA LEU A 332 17.57 12.94 8.12
C LEU A 332 17.66 13.88 6.92
N PHE A 333 16.57 14.58 6.59
CA PHE A 333 16.57 15.62 5.56
C PHE A 333 17.43 16.82 5.97
N ALA A 334 17.30 17.30 7.21
CA ALA A 334 18.11 18.40 7.73
C ALA A 334 19.60 18.05 7.81
N ALA A 335 19.93 16.78 8.05
CA ALA A 335 21.29 16.26 8.01
C ALA A 335 21.84 16.08 6.57
N GLY A 336 21.04 16.36 5.53
CA GLY A 336 21.47 16.22 4.13
C GLY A 336 21.57 14.77 3.64
N MET A 337 21.03 13.81 4.38
CA MET A 337 21.17 12.37 4.11
C MET A 337 20.16 11.86 3.08
N TYR A 338 19.01 12.52 3.00
CA TYR A 338 17.93 12.23 2.05
C TYR A 338 17.47 13.51 1.36
N GLY A 339 17.04 13.38 0.10
CA GLY A 339 16.51 14.50 -0.68
C GLY A 339 15.06 14.90 -0.35
N THR A 340 14.40 14.22 0.60
CA THR A 340 13.03 14.54 1.03
C THR A 340 12.75 14.01 2.44
N PRO A 341 11.93 14.69 3.25
CA PRO A 341 11.50 14.20 4.56
C PRO A 341 10.39 13.14 4.48
N ASN A 342 9.80 12.90 3.30
CA ASN A 342 8.74 11.91 3.11
C ASN A 342 9.34 10.52 2.87
N LEU A 343 9.86 9.93 3.94
CA LEU A 343 10.52 8.62 3.95
C LEU A 343 9.56 7.52 4.42
N SER A 344 9.87 6.28 4.05
CA SER A 344 9.03 5.14 4.40
C SER A 344 9.20 4.76 5.88
N PHE A 345 8.15 4.85 6.68
CA PHE A 345 8.21 4.53 8.12
C PHE A 345 7.25 3.39 8.50
N PHE A 346 7.79 2.33 9.09
CA PHE A 346 7.02 1.16 9.50
C PHE A 346 6.14 1.48 10.72
N LEU A 347 4.86 1.09 10.68
CA LEU A 347 3.91 1.33 11.77
C LEU A 347 4.37 0.76 13.13
N GLY A 348 5.10 -0.35 13.13
CA GLY A 348 5.69 -0.88 14.36
C GLY A 348 6.64 0.10 15.04
N CYS A 349 7.32 0.95 14.28
CA CYS A 349 8.23 1.96 14.82
C CYS A 349 7.47 3.13 15.45
N ASP A 350 6.31 3.57 14.90
CA ASP A 350 5.46 4.57 15.57
C ASP A 350 5.03 4.08 16.97
N LEU A 351 4.64 2.81 17.07
CA LEU A 351 4.23 2.18 18.33
C LEU A 351 5.40 1.97 19.30
N PHE A 352 6.60 1.70 18.77
CA PHE A 352 7.83 1.62 19.54
C PHE A 352 8.20 2.98 20.14
N MET A 353 8.10 4.06 19.36
CA MET A 353 8.35 5.41 19.86
C MET A 353 7.38 5.80 20.98
N ASP A 354 6.10 5.39 20.88
CA ASP A 354 5.09 5.70 21.90
C ASP A 354 5.23 4.87 23.18
N PHE A 355 5.42 3.55 23.06
CA PHE A 355 5.26 2.61 24.19
C PHE A 355 6.33 1.48 24.21
N GLY A 356 7.42 1.63 23.47
CA GLY A 356 8.47 0.62 23.34
C GLY A 356 7.94 -0.71 22.79
N PHE A 357 8.60 -1.81 23.17
CA PHE A 357 8.22 -3.17 22.72
C PHE A 357 6.79 -3.57 23.11
N VAL A 358 6.25 -3.04 24.21
CA VAL A 358 4.86 -3.31 24.63
C VAL A 358 3.89 -2.79 23.57
N GLY A 359 4.12 -1.57 23.07
CA GLY A 359 3.34 -0.99 21.98
C GLY A 359 3.42 -1.81 20.71
N VAL A 360 4.62 -2.27 20.35
CA VAL A 360 4.87 -3.09 19.16
C VAL A 360 4.06 -4.39 19.19
N VAL A 361 4.15 -5.15 20.28
CA VAL A 361 3.44 -6.44 20.43
C VAL A 361 1.93 -6.22 20.44
N PHE A 362 1.45 -5.27 21.26
CA PHE A 362 0.02 -5.00 21.36
C PHE A 362 -0.56 -4.49 20.04
N GLY A 363 0.12 -3.55 19.38
CA GLY A 363 -0.31 -3.02 18.10
C GLY A 363 -0.27 -4.08 16.99
N GLY A 364 0.75 -4.96 16.96
CA GLY A 364 0.79 -6.10 16.05
C GLY A 364 -0.44 -7.02 16.21
N ILE A 365 -0.84 -7.32 17.46
CA ILE A 365 -2.05 -8.11 17.74
C ILE A 365 -3.31 -7.40 17.25
N VAL A 366 -3.46 -6.10 17.54
CA VAL A 366 -4.62 -5.30 17.13
C VAL A 366 -4.74 -5.24 15.60
N VAL A 367 -3.65 -4.92 14.89
CA VAL A 367 -3.66 -4.82 13.43
C VAL A 367 -3.91 -6.19 12.79
N ALA A 368 -3.33 -7.27 13.32
CA ALA A 368 -3.61 -8.63 12.86
C ALA A 368 -5.10 -9.00 13.06
N ALA A 369 -5.69 -8.64 14.20
CA ALA A 369 -7.11 -8.87 14.47
C ALA A 369 -8.03 -8.05 13.52
N LEU A 370 -7.68 -6.79 13.24
CA LEU A 370 -8.40 -5.95 12.28
C LEU A 370 -8.32 -6.53 10.86
N LEU A 371 -7.14 -6.97 10.42
CA LEU A 371 -6.97 -7.64 9.14
C LEU A 371 -7.79 -8.94 9.09
N GLN A 372 -7.75 -9.75 10.14
CA GLN A 372 -8.56 -10.97 10.22
C GLN A 372 -10.06 -10.71 10.12
N ARG A 373 -10.54 -9.62 10.73
CA ARG A 373 -11.94 -9.17 10.60
C ARG A 373 -12.24 -8.70 9.18
N GLY A 374 -11.34 -7.95 8.56
CA GLY A 374 -11.42 -7.55 7.15
C GLY A 374 -11.43 -8.72 6.18
N MET A 375 -10.71 -9.81 6.47
CA MET A 375 -10.70 -11.02 5.66
C MET A 375 -12.02 -11.82 5.76
N LYS A 376 -12.67 -11.79 6.93
CA LYS A 376 -13.93 -12.51 7.20
C LYS A 376 -15.18 -11.77 6.75
N THR A 377 -15.08 -10.48 6.41
CA THR A 377 -16.27 -9.69 6.05
C THR A 377 -16.78 -10.06 4.65
N ASN A 378 -18.11 -10.14 4.51
CA ASN A 378 -18.80 -10.22 3.23
C ASN A 378 -19.22 -8.84 2.70
N VAL A 379 -18.88 -7.77 3.41
CA VAL A 379 -19.00 -6.40 2.88
C VAL A 379 -18.00 -6.24 1.74
N GLY A 380 -18.41 -5.52 0.69
CA GLY A 380 -17.57 -5.31 -0.49
C GLY A 380 -17.57 -6.46 -1.49
N LEU A 381 -18.50 -7.42 -1.39
CA LEU A 381 -18.70 -8.43 -2.42
C LEU A 381 -19.69 -7.91 -3.48
N PHE A 382 -19.26 -7.83 -4.73
CA PHE A 382 -20.08 -7.36 -5.85
C PHE A 382 -19.95 -8.31 -7.04
N ALA A 383 -21.06 -8.88 -7.51
CA ALA A 383 -21.06 -9.95 -8.54
C ALA A 383 -20.03 -11.07 -8.28
N GLY A 384 -19.85 -11.45 -7.01
CA GLY A 384 -18.89 -12.49 -6.59
C GLY A 384 -17.42 -12.04 -6.55
N GLN A 385 -17.12 -10.77 -6.82
CA GLN A 385 -15.77 -10.19 -6.73
C GLN A 385 -15.56 -9.46 -5.40
N PRO A 386 -14.48 -9.77 -4.64
CA PRO A 386 -14.25 -9.21 -3.30
C PRO A 386 -13.50 -7.87 -3.36
N VAL A 387 -14.20 -6.77 -3.63
CA VAL A 387 -13.60 -5.43 -3.80
C VAL A 387 -12.84 -4.98 -2.55
N THR A 388 -13.35 -5.24 -1.34
CA THR A 388 -12.62 -4.98 -0.09
C THR A 388 -11.23 -5.61 -0.11
N GLN A 389 -11.10 -6.82 -0.65
CA GLN A 389 -9.82 -7.51 -0.69
C GLN A 389 -8.88 -6.92 -1.72
N PHE A 390 -9.41 -6.43 -2.85
CA PHE A 390 -8.61 -5.73 -3.85
C PHE A 390 -8.01 -4.43 -3.28
N VAL A 391 -8.80 -3.68 -2.52
CA VAL A 391 -8.37 -2.45 -1.82
C VAL A 391 -7.28 -2.76 -0.79
N ILE A 392 -7.49 -3.78 0.06
CA ILE A 392 -6.49 -4.21 1.05
C ILE A 392 -5.20 -4.64 0.34
N ALA A 393 -5.29 -5.55 -0.64
CA ALA A 393 -4.13 -6.06 -1.37
C ALA A 393 -3.31 -4.93 -2.02
N SER A 394 -3.97 -3.91 -2.55
CA SER A 394 -3.31 -2.81 -3.27
C SER A 394 -2.72 -1.76 -2.33
N SER A 395 -3.26 -1.63 -1.12
CA SER A 395 -2.79 -0.67 -0.11
C SER A 395 -1.69 -1.25 0.80
N LEU A 396 -1.65 -2.58 0.97
CA LEU A 396 -0.69 -3.27 1.85
C LEU A 396 0.78 -2.90 1.63
N PRO A 397 1.31 -2.81 0.38
CA PRO A 397 2.71 -2.47 0.16
C PRO A 397 3.13 -1.14 0.76
N ILE A 398 2.17 -0.26 1.06
CA ILE A 398 2.44 1.07 1.59
C ILE A 398 1.97 1.18 3.03
N LEU A 399 0.88 0.52 3.42
CA LEU A 399 0.51 0.43 4.84
C LEU A 399 1.58 -0.29 5.67
N LEU A 400 2.32 -1.24 5.08
CA LEU A 400 3.44 -1.93 5.72
C LEU A 400 4.78 -1.18 5.62
N ARG A 401 4.87 -0.15 4.79
CA ARG A 401 6.15 0.47 4.42
C ARG A 401 6.19 1.95 4.72
N GLY A 402 5.21 2.67 4.18
CA GLY A 402 5.15 4.12 4.14
C GLY A 402 4.62 4.72 5.43
N PRO A 403 4.84 6.02 5.63
CA PRO A 403 4.31 6.72 6.78
C PRO A 403 2.79 6.57 6.72
N VAL A 404 2.24 5.87 7.71
CA VAL A 404 0.83 5.44 7.70
C VAL A 404 -0.09 6.63 7.44
N GLY A 405 0.25 7.80 7.97
CA GLY A 405 -0.48 9.05 7.76
C GLY A 405 -0.66 9.49 6.30
N ALA A 406 0.21 9.08 5.37
CA ALA A 406 0.11 9.47 3.96
C ALA A 406 -0.89 8.62 3.15
N VAL A 407 -1.04 7.33 3.46
CA VAL A 407 -1.89 6.40 2.68
C VAL A 407 -3.14 5.94 3.42
N LEU A 408 -3.10 5.91 4.75
CA LEU A 408 -4.26 5.61 5.56
C LEU A 408 -5.49 6.44 5.19
N PRO A 409 -5.40 7.76 4.87
CA PRO A 409 -6.56 8.54 4.45
C PRO A 409 -7.27 7.96 3.24
N LEU A 410 -6.53 7.68 2.16
CA LEU A 410 -7.10 7.12 0.93
C LEU A 410 -7.69 5.73 1.19
N PHE A 411 -6.95 4.86 1.89
CA PHE A 411 -7.42 3.52 2.23
C PHE A 411 -8.74 3.56 3.02
N CYS A 412 -8.82 4.41 4.06
CA CYS A 412 -10.04 4.59 4.83
C CYS A 412 -11.20 5.11 3.97
N CYS A 413 -10.94 6.06 3.07
CA CYS A 413 -11.95 6.60 2.16
C CYS A 413 -12.44 5.55 1.14
N GLN A 414 -11.55 4.75 0.58
CA GLN A 414 -11.89 3.63 -0.30
C GLN A 414 -12.73 2.59 0.46
N MET A 415 -12.32 2.21 1.67
CA MET A 415 -13.06 1.27 2.51
C MET A 415 -14.45 1.81 2.87
N PHE A 416 -14.55 3.10 3.21
CA PHE A 416 -15.83 3.78 3.44
C PHE A 416 -16.73 3.72 2.20
N ALA A 417 -16.22 4.06 1.03
CA ALA A 417 -16.97 3.99 -0.23
C ALA A 417 -17.45 2.56 -0.52
N VAL A 418 -16.62 1.54 -0.28
CA VAL A 418 -17.01 0.13 -0.43
C VAL A 418 -18.15 -0.23 0.52
N VAL A 419 -18.08 0.17 1.79
CA VAL A 419 -19.13 -0.09 2.79
C VAL A 419 -20.44 0.57 2.36
N VAL A 420 -20.43 1.86 2.04
CA VAL A 420 -21.63 2.61 1.62
C VAL A 420 -22.28 1.97 0.39
N LEU A 421 -21.50 1.69 -0.66
CA LEU A 421 -22.02 1.06 -1.87
C LEU A 421 -22.53 -0.37 -1.63
N SER A 422 -21.93 -1.11 -0.70
CA SER A 422 -22.41 -2.44 -0.31
C SER A 422 -23.74 -2.39 0.45
N LEU A 423 -23.97 -1.35 1.26
CA LEU A 423 -25.24 -1.17 1.97
C LEU A 423 -26.35 -0.78 0.99
N LEU A 424 -26.06 0.12 0.06
CA LEU A 424 -27.01 0.56 -0.97
C LEU A 424 -27.44 -0.58 -1.92
N THR A 425 -26.53 -1.51 -2.27
CA THR A 425 -26.92 -2.65 -3.12
C THR A 425 -27.78 -3.66 -2.39
N ARG A 426 -27.54 -3.89 -1.09
CA ARG A 426 -28.32 -4.85 -0.30
C ARG A 426 -29.76 -4.38 -0.08
N SER A 427 -29.98 -3.09 0.20
CA SER A 427 -31.34 -2.55 0.37
C SER A 427 -32.17 -2.64 -0.90
N HIS A 428 -31.56 -2.43 -2.07
CA HIS A 428 -32.26 -2.60 -3.35
C HIS A 428 -32.64 -4.05 -3.64
N GLN A 429 -31.83 -5.01 -3.20
CA GLN A 429 -32.14 -6.43 -3.40
C GLN A 429 -33.33 -6.87 -2.55
N SER A 430 -33.39 -6.50 -1.26
CA SER A 430 -34.51 -6.88 -0.38
C SER A 430 -35.85 -6.35 -0.89
N LEU A 431 -35.89 -5.08 -1.32
CA LEU A 431 -37.09 -4.47 -1.89
C LEU A 431 -37.58 -5.18 -3.17
N SER A 432 -36.64 -5.71 -3.98
CA SER A 432 -36.99 -6.41 -5.22
C SER A 432 -37.54 -7.82 -5.00
N THR A 433 -37.12 -8.50 -3.93
CA THR A 433 -37.65 -9.81 -3.51
C THR A 433 -39.04 -9.65 -2.93
N ASP A 434 -39.24 -8.69 -2.02
CA ASP A 434 -40.54 -8.46 -1.38
C ASP A 434 -41.61 -8.06 -2.40
N ALA A 435 -41.25 -7.23 -3.40
CA ALA A 435 -42.16 -6.87 -4.48
C ALA A 435 -42.52 -8.05 -5.40
N ARG A 436 -41.61 -9.01 -5.59
CA ARG A 436 -41.89 -10.23 -6.38
C ARG A 436 -42.78 -11.20 -5.62
N GLU A 437 -42.58 -11.33 -4.32
CA GLU A 437 -43.44 -12.16 -3.46
C GLU A 437 -44.84 -11.55 -3.33
N ALA A 438 -44.95 -10.23 -3.23
CA ALA A 438 -46.25 -9.52 -3.20
C ALA A 438 -47.04 -9.59 -4.52
N HIS A 439 -46.39 -9.84 -5.66
CA HIS A 439 -47.05 -10.07 -6.95
C HIS A 439 -47.34 -11.55 -7.23
N ALA A 440 -46.78 -12.47 -6.43
CA ALA A 440 -47.01 -13.90 -6.54
C ALA A 440 -48.14 -14.40 -5.61
N LEU A 441 -48.60 -13.55 -4.69
CA LEU A 441 -49.81 -13.69 -3.87
C LEU A 441 -50.96 -12.92 -4.52
#